data_AF-A0A3F2RL39-F1
#
_entry.id   AF-A0A3F2RL39-F1
#
_cell.length_a   1.000
_cell.length_b   1.000
_cell.length_c   1.000
_cell.angle_alpha   90.00
_cell.angle_beta   90.00
_cell.angle_gamma   90.00
#
_symmetry.space_group_name_H-M   'P 1'
#
loop_
_entity.id
_entity.type
_entity.pdbx_description
1 polymer ?
#
loop_
_entity_poly.entity_id
_entity_poly.type
_entity_poly.pdbx_seq_one_letter_code
_entity_poly.pdbx_strand_id
1 'polypeptide(L)'
;MKTLKQWKTRYCVVMGSHWLVYANQAQAISSGEAPTPVAVYELVGATCVEGDDDGSASKFQLHVVPARKVKCKARSSLERKRWVNAVEDELQIQAKTSEDLARSVKEREEKQAAREAVKTKMHEMKSDARRLSELLGEAMQSARDDSDYESDSNEEMLDDAEGGGGPTLQRYPSTAAACNPQYTCDYYEDDGYCGLTD
;
A
#
# COMPACT_ATOMS: atom_id res chain seq x y z
N MET A 1 29.75 -30.41 -17.24
CA MET A 1 28.61 -31.16 -17.82
C MET A 1 27.51 -30.17 -18.14
N LYS A 2 27.06 -30.06 -19.39
CA LYS A 2 25.94 -29.16 -19.76
C LYS A 2 24.65 -29.79 -19.25
N THR A 3 23.97 -29.17 -18.29
CA THR A 3 22.64 -29.58 -17.85
C THR A 3 21.70 -29.51 -19.04
N LEU A 4 21.13 -30.66 -19.42
CA LEU A 4 20.13 -30.72 -20.48
C LEU A 4 18.88 -29.99 -19.99
N LYS A 5 18.49 -28.95 -20.72
CA LYS A 5 17.29 -28.15 -20.47
C LYS A 5 16.05 -29.04 -20.63
N GLN A 6 15.52 -29.56 -19.53
CA GLN A 6 14.36 -30.46 -19.54
C GLN A 6 13.13 -29.76 -18.95
N TRP A 7 12.02 -29.83 -19.68
CA TRP A 7 10.73 -29.34 -19.21
C TRP A 7 10.28 -30.12 -17.97
N LYS A 8 9.90 -29.40 -16.91
CA LYS A 8 9.38 -29.97 -15.67
C LYS A 8 7.91 -29.57 -15.49
N THR A 9 7.03 -30.55 -15.33
CA THR A 9 5.64 -30.32 -14.93
C THR A 9 5.61 -29.84 -13.48
N ARG A 10 4.89 -28.76 -13.22
CA ARG A 10 4.79 -28.10 -11.91
C ARG A 10 3.36 -27.64 -11.69
N TYR A 11 2.99 -27.45 -10.44
CA TYR A 11 1.70 -26.87 -10.09
C TYR A 11 1.90 -25.40 -9.76
N CYS A 12 1.59 -24.53 -10.71
CA CYS A 12 1.67 -23.08 -10.52
C CYS A 12 0.36 -22.51 -10.00
N VAL A 13 0.43 -21.47 -9.18
CA VAL A 13 -0.71 -20.68 -8.69
C VAL A 13 -0.36 -19.21 -8.73
N VAL A 14 -1.26 -18.36 -9.24
CA VAL A 14 -1.18 -16.90 -9.06
C VAL A 14 -2.00 -16.52 -7.85
N MET A 15 -1.40 -15.83 -6.89
CA MET A 15 -2.09 -15.28 -5.71
C MET A 15 -1.63 -13.83 -5.52
N GLY A 16 -2.50 -12.87 -5.88
CA GLY A 16 -2.18 -11.45 -5.83
C GLY A 16 -0.95 -11.11 -6.67
N SER A 17 0.03 -10.45 -6.06
CA SER A 17 1.32 -10.10 -6.70
C SER A 17 2.34 -11.22 -6.76
N HIS A 18 1.97 -12.44 -6.35
CA HIS A 18 2.89 -13.56 -6.28
C HIS A 18 2.47 -14.69 -7.20
N TRP A 19 3.46 -15.25 -7.87
CA TRP A 19 3.35 -16.51 -8.56
C TRP A 19 4.10 -17.60 -7.81
N LEU A 20 3.36 -18.58 -7.35
CA LEU A 20 3.83 -19.69 -6.53
C LEU A 20 3.98 -20.93 -7.40
N VAL A 21 5.13 -21.60 -7.33
CA VAL A 21 5.40 -22.84 -8.07
C VAL A 21 5.58 -23.97 -7.07
N TYR A 22 4.70 -24.96 -7.14
CA TYR A 22 4.76 -26.18 -6.33
C TYR A 22 5.25 -27.36 -7.17
N ALA A 23 5.83 -28.35 -6.51
CA ALA A 23 6.29 -29.59 -7.15
C ALA A 23 5.12 -30.36 -7.79
N ASN A 24 3.97 -30.39 -7.11
CA ASN A 24 2.74 -31.04 -7.55
C ASN A 24 1.52 -30.44 -6.82
N GLN A 25 0.31 -30.83 -7.25
CA GLN A 25 -0.94 -30.35 -6.66
C GLN A 25 -1.09 -30.75 -5.19
N ALA A 26 -0.65 -31.95 -4.80
CA ALA A 26 -0.77 -32.44 -3.42
C ALA A 26 0.00 -31.56 -2.43
N GLN A 27 1.17 -31.05 -2.84
CA GLN A 27 1.92 -30.07 -2.07
C GLN A 27 1.12 -28.78 -1.87
N ALA A 28 0.46 -28.26 -2.91
CA ALA A 28 -0.27 -27.01 -2.84
C ALA A 28 -1.55 -27.07 -1.98
N ILE A 29 -2.17 -28.26 -1.86
CA ILE A 29 -3.43 -28.46 -1.11
C ILE A 29 -3.23 -29.16 0.24
N SER A 30 -1.96 -29.39 0.65
CA SER A 30 -1.66 -30.05 1.92
C SER A 30 -2.35 -29.34 3.06
N SER A 31 -3.32 -30.02 3.70
CA SER A 31 -4.20 -29.43 4.71
C SER A 31 -3.59 -29.39 6.11
N GLY A 32 -2.44 -30.04 6.31
CA GLY A 32 -1.80 -30.20 7.63
C GLY A 32 -0.63 -29.26 7.91
N GLU A 33 -0.02 -28.67 6.89
CA GLU A 33 1.17 -27.82 7.02
C GLU A 33 1.11 -26.74 5.93
N ALA A 34 1.55 -25.51 6.26
CA ALA A 34 1.56 -24.41 5.30
C ALA A 34 2.37 -24.84 4.06
N PRO A 35 1.73 -24.97 2.89
CA PRO A 35 2.37 -25.57 1.73
C PRO A 35 3.52 -24.68 1.28
N THR A 36 4.75 -25.21 1.33
CA THR A 36 5.95 -24.45 0.95
C THR A 36 6.16 -24.56 -0.55
N PRO A 37 6.06 -23.45 -1.32
CA PRO A 37 6.34 -23.47 -2.75
C PRO A 37 7.83 -23.73 -3.00
N VAL A 38 8.12 -24.37 -4.13
CA VAL A 38 9.48 -24.60 -4.65
C VAL A 38 10.11 -23.27 -5.08
N ALA A 39 9.30 -22.39 -5.68
CA ALA A 39 9.72 -21.05 -6.06
C ALA A 39 8.57 -20.06 -5.90
N VAL A 40 8.92 -18.81 -5.58
CA VAL A 40 8.00 -17.68 -5.48
C VAL A 40 8.54 -16.55 -6.34
N TYR A 41 7.69 -16.05 -7.22
CA TYR A 41 7.99 -14.97 -8.16
C TYR A 41 7.13 -13.76 -7.86
N GLU A 42 7.74 -12.60 -7.77
CA GLU A 42 7.02 -11.34 -7.65
C GLU A 42 6.59 -10.87 -9.04
N LEU A 43 5.28 -10.81 -9.26
CA LEU A 43 4.70 -10.39 -10.53
C LEU A 43 4.76 -8.88 -10.73
N VAL A 44 5.11 -8.07 -9.72
CA VAL A 44 5.13 -6.60 -9.84
C VAL A 44 5.97 -6.16 -11.04
N GLY A 45 5.34 -5.52 -12.02
CA GLY A 45 5.99 -5.09 -13.27
C GLY A 45 6.32 -6.22 -14.25
N ALA A 46 5.76 -7.42 -14.06
CA ALA A 46 5.97 -8.54 -14.96
C ALA A 46 5.27 -8.32 -16.30
N THR A 47 5.81 -8.92 -17.36
CA THR A 47 5.20 -8.89 -18.70
C THR A 47 5.09 -10.29 -19.29
N CYS A 48 3.93 -10.58 -19.86
CA CYS A 48 3.67 -11.81 -20.61
C CYS A 48 3.97 -11.57 -22.09
N VAL A 49 4.83 -12.40 -22.69
CA VAL A 49 5.15 -12.36 -24.12
C VAL A 49 4.77 -13.70 -24.74
N GLU A 50 4.09 -13.69 -25.88
CA GLU A 50 3.80 -14.92 -26.62
C GLU A 50 5.12 -15.59 -27.07
N GLY A 51 5.20 -16.92 -26.97
CA GLY A 51 6.41 -17.64 -27.36
C GLY A 51 6.56 -17.68 -28.89
N ASP A 52 7.62 -17.07 -29.40
CA ASP A 52 7.85 -16.86 -30.85
C ASP A 52 8.31 -18.10 -31.64
N ASP A 53 8.76 -19.17 -30.97
CA ASP A 53 9.81 -20.00 -31.59
C ASP A 53 9.42 -21.41 -32.04
N ASP A 54 8.14 -21.80 -32.19
CA ASP A 54 7.83 -23.20 -32.61
C ASP A 54 6.39 -23.51 -33.08
N GLY A 55 5.52 -22.52 -33.32
CA GLY A 55 4.14 -22.77 -33.76
C GLY A 55 3.21 -23.44 -32.72
N SER A 56 3.68 -23.74 -31.52
CA SER A 56 2.83 -24.25 -30.44
C SER A 56 2.16 -23.11 -29.69
N ALA A 57 0.89 -22.86 -30.00
CA ALA A 57 0.05 -21.83 -29.38
C ALA A 57 -0.16 -21.96 -27.85
N SER A 58 0.47 -22.93 -27.19
CA SER A 58 0.42 -23.12 -25.74
C SER A 58 1.67 -22.64 -24.98
N LYS A 59 2.73 -22.23 -25.68
CA LYS A 59 3.95 -21.66 -25.07
C LYS A 59 3.81 -20.16 -24.87
N PHE A 60 4.38 -19.65 -23.78
CA PHE A 60 4.46 -18.23 -23.45
C PHE A 60 5.72 -17.96 -22.62
N GLN A 61 6.12 -16.70 -22.49
CA GLN A 61 7.24 -16.28 -21.64
C GLN A 61 6.78 -15.25 -20.63
N LEU A 62 7.16 -15.43 -19.38
CA LEU A 62 6.93 -14.46 -18.32
C LEU A 62 8.25 -13.78 -17.96
N HIS A 63 8.29 -12.46 -18.05
CA HIS A 63 9.40 -11.65 -17.59
C HIS A 63 9.08 -11.18 -16.18
N VAL A 64 9.79 -11.72 -15.18
CA VAL A 64 9.60 -11.43 -13.77
C VAL A 64 10.76 -10.57 -13.25
N VAL A 65 10.49 -9.63 -12.35
CA VAL A 65 11.50 -8.75 -11.77
C VAL A 65 12.26 -9.49 -10.63
N PRO A 66 13.59 -9.32 -10.51
CA PRO A 66 14.48 -8.58 -11.41
C PRO A 66 14.99 -9.48 -12.56
N ALA A 67 14.53 -9.19 -13.78
CA ALA A 67 15.06 -9.68 -15.06
C ALA A 67 15.11 -11.21 -15.30
N ARG A 68 14.29 -12.01 -14.62
CA ARG A 68 14.16 -13.44 -14.90
C ARG A 68 13.19 -13.69 -16.04
N LYS A 69 13.66 -14.34 -17.11
CA LYS A 69 12.81 -14.82 -18.20
C LYS A 69 12.45 -16.26 -17.95
N VAL A 70 11.17 -16.50 -17.74
CA VAL A 70 10.63 -17.84 -17.55
C VAL A 70 9.90 -18.26 -18.81
N LYS A 71 10.25 -19.44 -19.35
CA LYS A 71 9.46 -20.07 -20.43
C LYS A 71 8.37 -20.93 -19.81
N CYS A 72 7.13 -20.78 -20.23
CA CYS A 72 6.01 -21.55 -19.74
C CYS A 72 5.32 -22.29 -20.88
N LYS A 73 4.71 -23.43 -20.57
CA LYS A 73 3.93 -24.20 -21.53
C LYS A 73 2.65 -24.65 -20.86
N ALA A 74 1.52 -24.13 -21.31
CA ALA A 74 0.22 -24.62 -20.87
C ALA A 74 -0.16 -25.92 -21.61
N ARG A 75 -1.18 -26.63 -21.12
CA ARG A 75 -1.73 -27.84 -21.76
C ARG A 75 -2.49 -27.52 -23.03
N SER A 76 -2.97 -26.28 -23.17
CA SER A 76 -3.69 -25.78 -24.35
C SER A 76 -3.47 -24.28 -24.58
N SER A 77 -3.81 -23.79 -25.78
CA SER A 77 -3.81 -22.35 -26.07
C SER A 77 -4.84 -21.57 -25.25
N LEU A 78 -5.97 -22.21 -24.92
CA LEU A 78 -7.00 -21.62 -24.07
C LEU A 78 -6.49 -21.44 -22.63
N GLU A 79 -5.83 -22.45 -22.08
CA GLU A 79 -5.24 -22.39 -20.74
C GLU A 79 -4.10 -21.36 -20.68
N ARG A 80 -3.27 -21.28 -21.73
CA ARG A 80 -2.28 -20.20 -21.89
C ARG A 80 -2.94 -18.82 -21.78
N LYS A 81 -4.02 -18.60 -22.54
CA LYS A 81 -4.74 -17.31 -22.52
C LYS A 81 -5.32 -17.00 -21.15
N ARG A 82 -5.90 -18.00 -20.47
CA ARG A 82 -6.39 -17.83 -19.08
C ARG A 82 -5.27 -17.44 -18.12
N TRP A 83 -4.09 -18.03 -18.28
CA TRP A 83 -2.92 -17.69 -17.47
C TRP A 83 -2.43 -16.28 -17.70
N VAL A 84 -2.27 -15.89 -18.96
CA VAL A 84 -1.84 -14.53 -19.32
C VAL A 84 -2.84 -13.50 -18.78
N ASN A 85 -4.14 -13.71 -19.03
CA ASN A 85 -5.18 -12.83 -18.52
C ASN A 85 -5.18 -12.75 -16.98
N ALA A 86 -5.04 -13.89 -16.28
CA ALA A 86 -5.02 -13.88 -14.81
C ALA A 86 -3.84 -13.09 -14.25
N VAL A 87 -2.66 -13.18 -14.88
CA VAL A 87 -1.49 -12.37 -14.50
C VAL A 87 -1.75 -10.90 -14.80
N GLU A 88 -2.26 -10.57 -15.99
CA GLU A 88 -2.56 -9.18 -16.38
C GLU A 88 -3.62 -8.53 -15.49
N ASP A 89 -4.68 -9.26 -15.13
CA ASP A 89 -5.74 -8.80 -14.24
C ASP A 89 -5.18 -8.46 -12.85
N GLU A 90 -4.35 -9.34 -12.28
CA GLU A 90 -3.70 -9.09 -10.98
C GLU A 90 -2.76 -7.89 -11.01
N LEU A 91 -2.04 -7.69 -12.12
CA LEU A 91 -1.19 -6.50 -12.30
C LEU A 91 -1.99 -5.22 -12.40
N GLN A 92 -3.14 -5.26 -13.08
CA GLN A 92 -4.02 -4.11 -13.18
C GLN A 92 -4.66 -3.77 -11.83
N ILE A 93 -5.06 -4.78 -11.05
CA ILE A 93 -5.57 -4.60 -9.68
C ILE A 93 -4.50 -3.95 -8.80
N GLN A 94 -3.24 -4.40 -8.88
CA GLN A 94 -2.14 -3.79 -8.13
C GLN A 94 -1.87 -2.35 -8.55
N ALA A 95 -1.80 -2.08 -9.85
CA ALA A 95 -1.59 -0.73 -10.37
C ALA A 95 -2.67 0.22 -9.85
N LYS A 96 -3.94 -0.17 -9.93
CA LYS A 96 -5.06 0.60 -9.41
C LYS A 96 -4.98 0.81 -7.89
N THR A 97 -4.67 -0.25 -7.13
CA THR A 97 -4.54 -0.19 -5.67
C THR A 97 -3.41 0.77 -5.27
N SER A 98 -2.29 0.75 -5.99
CA SER A 98 -1.16 1.65 -5.76
C SER A 98 -1.50 3.11 -6.08
N GLU A 99 -2.26 3.34 -7.15
CA GLU A 99 -2.73 4.67 -7.53
C GLU A 99 -3.70 5.25 -6.49
N ASP A 100 -4.66 4.44 -6.05
CA ASP A 100 -5.64 4.84 -5.02
C ASP A 100 -4.94 5.14 -3.68
N LEU A 101 -3.92 4.36 -3.31
CA LEU A 101 -3.10 4.64 -2.13
C LEU A 101 -2.32 5.96 -2.28
N ALA A 102 -1.68 6.19 -3.42
CA ALA A 102 -0.95 7.43 -3.69
C ALA A 102 -1.88 8.66 -3.63
N ARG A 103 -3.11 8.53 -4.17
CA ARG A 103 -4.13 9.58 -4.10
C ARG A 103 -4.53 9.86 -2.64
N SER A 104 -4.74 8.82 -1.84
CA SER A 104 -5.09 8.94 -0.42
C SER A 104 -3.98 9.59 0.41
N VAL A 105 -2.73 9.23 0.15
CA VAL A 105 -1.56 9.85 0.81
C VAL A 105 -1.49 11.34 0.47
N LYS A 106 -1.63 11.69 -0.80
CA LYS A 106 -1.61 13.10 -1.24
C LYS A 106 -2.71 13.93 -0.58
N GLU A 107 -3.94 13.42 -0.53
CA GLU A 107 -5.06 14.11 0.14
C GLU A 107 -4.78 14.32 1.64
N ARG A 108 -4.20 13.31 2.30
CA ARG A 108 -3.83 13.40 3.72
C ARG A 108 -2.75 14.46 3.94
N GLU A 109 -1.75 14.52 3.08
CA GLU A 109 -0.68 15.51 3.15
C GLU A 109 -1.21 16.94 2.96
N GLU A 110 -2.08 17.17 1.97
CA GLU A 110 -2.73 18.46 1.74
C GLU A 110 -3.58 18.90 2.95
N LYS A 111 -4.35 17.98 3.52
CA LYS A 111 -5.14 18.25 4.74
C LYS A 111 -4.26 18.57 5.94
N GLN A 112 -3.12 17.90 6.06
CA GLN A 112 -2.16 18.17 7.14
C GLN A 112 -1.49 19.54 6.96
N ALA A 113 -1.09 19.89 5.73
CA ALA A 113 -0.54 21.19 5.41
C ALA A 113 -1.53 22.33 5.69
N ALA A 114 -2.81 22.16 5.32
CA ALA A 114 -3.85 23.15 5.63
C ALA A 114 -4.06 23.33 7.14
N ARG A 115 -4.03 22.24 7.91
CA ARG A 115 -4.14 22.29 9.38
C ARG A 115 -2.97 23.02 10.03
N GLU A 116 -1.75 22.75 9.59
CA GLU A 116 -0.57 23.45 10.10
C GLU A 116 -0.61 24.95 9.72
N ALA A 117 -1.03 25.30 8.50
CA ALA A 117 -1.19 26.70 8.10
C ALA A 117 -2.22 27.46 8.96
N VAL A 118 -3.37 26.83 9.26
CA VAL A 118 -4.38 27.41 10.16
C VAL A 118 -3.83 27.56 11.57
N LYS A 119 -3.12 26.55 12.07
CA LYS A 119 -2.50 26.59 13.40
C LYS A 119 -1.47 27.71 13.53
N THR A 120 -0.63 27.91 12.50
CA THR A 120 0.32 29.02 12.44
C THR A 120 -0.40 30.37 12.46
N LYS A 121 -1.39 30.57 11.59
CA LYS A 121 -2.19 31.81 11.59
C LYS A 121 -2.90 32.07 12.92
N MET A 122 -3.43 31.03 13.56
CA MET A 122 -4.06 31.16 14.88
C MET A 122 -3.04 31.57 15.94
N HIS A 123 -1.82 31.05 15.88
CA HIS A 123 -0.75 31.45 16.79
C HIS A 123 -0.35 32.91 16.58
N GLU A 124 -0.23 33.37 15.34
CA GLU A 124 0.03 34.77 14.99
C GLU A 124 -1.08 35.69 15.52
N MET A 125 -2.35 35.36 15.27
CA MET A 125 -3.49 36.12 15.79
C MET A 125 -3.48 36.19 17.32
N LYS A 126 -3.12 35.09 17.99
CA LYS A 126 -3.05 35.05 19.45
C LYS A 126 -1.91 35.91 20.00
N SER A 127 -0.75 35.94 19.34
CA SER A 127 0.35 36.82 19.74
C SER A 127 0.00 38.29 19.51
N ASP A 128 -0.64 38.62 18.39
CA ASP A 128 -1.03 39.98 18.06
C ASP A 128 -2.08 40.52 19.04
N ALA A 129 -3.08 39.69 19.38
CA ALA A 129 -4.09 40.04 20.38
C ALA A 129 -3.45 40.30 21.76
N ARG A 130 -2.51 39.46 22.20
CA ARG A 130 -1.77 39.67 23.45
C ARG A 130 -1.01 40.99 23.45
N ARG A 131 -0.29 41.29 22.36
CA ARG A 131 0.44 42.55 22.20
C ARG A 131 -0.48 43.77 22.23
N LEU A 132 -1.65 43.68 21.58
CA LEU A 132 -2.66 44.74 21.62
C LEU A 132 -3.27 44.91 23.01
N SER A 133 -3.51 43.80 23.74
CA SER A 133 -3.99 43.85 25.12
C SER A 133 -2.98 44.49 26.07
N GLU A 134 -1.68 44.22 25.90
CA GLU A 134 -0.60 44.87 26.66
C GLU A 134 -0.58 46.38 26.40
N LEU A 135 -0.58 46.81 25.13
CA LEU A 135 -0.65 48.22 24.74
C LEU A 135 -1.89 48.94 25.31
N LEU A 136 -3.06 48.29 25.27
CA LEU A 136 -4.29 48.83 25.84
C LEU A 136 -4.19 48.95 27.38
N GLY A 137 -3.63 47.94 28.04
CA GLY A 137 -3.42 47.93 29.50
C GLY A 137 -2.50 49.06 29.95
N GLU A 138 -1.39 49.28 29.25
CA GLU A 138 -0.46 50.39 29.50
C GLU A 138 -1.14 51.75 29.33
N ALA A 139 -1.92 51.93 28.26
CA ALA A 139 -2.67 53.17 28.02
C ALA A 139 -3.71 53.45 29.12
N MET A 140 -4.42 52.42 29.60
CA MET A 140 -5.38 52.56 30.70
C MET A 140 -4.68 52.90 32.03
N GLN A 141 -3.54 52.29 32.33
CA GLN A 141 -2.76 52.60 33.54
C GLN A 141 -2.19 54.02 33.50
N SER A 142 -1.62 54.42 32.36
CA SER A 142 -1.12 55.78 32.17
C SER A 142 -2.22 56.85 32.32
N ALA A 143 -3.46 56.54 31.94
CA ALA A 143 -4.59 57.45 32.13
C ALA A 143 -5.11 57.46 33.58
N ARG A 144 -4.87 56.38 34.35
CA ARG A 144 -5.27 56.25 35.76
C ARG A 144 -4.33 57.00 36.71
N ASP A 145 -3.04 57.06 36.39
CA ASP A 145 -2.03 57.80 37.18
C ASP A 145 -2.22 59.34 37.16
N ASP A 146 -3.15 59.86 36.35
CA ASP A 146 -3.51 61.29 36.31
C ASP A 146 -4.80 61.64 37.10
N SER A 147 -5.42 60.67 37.79
CA SER A 147 -6.62 60.92 38.60
C SER A 147 -6.70 60.08 39.87
N ASP A 148 -6.61 60.75 41.03
CA ASP A 148 -7.04 60.22 42.32
C ASP A 148 -8.56 59.99 42.31
N TYR A 149 -9.00 58.77 42.00
CA TYR A 149 -10.36 58.33 42.28
C TYR A 149 -10.37 56.89 42.80
N GLU A 150 -10.67 56.77 44.08
CA GLU A 150 -11.15 55.53 44.70
C GLU A 150 -12.40 55.05 43.95
N SER A 151 -12.36 53.84 43.40
CA SER A 151 -13.58 53.20 42.90
C SER A 151 -13.55 51.71 43.23
N ASP A 152 -14.38 51.40 44.22
CA ASP A 152 -14.83 50.09 44.67
C ASP A 152 -15.17 49.18 43.49
N SER A 153 -14.59 47.98 43.47
CA SER A 153 -14.81 46.98 42.42
C SER A 153 -15.34 45.71 43.05
N ASN A 154 -16.67 45.59 43.10
CA ASN A 154 -17.36 44.36 43.43
C ASN A 154 -17.53 43.54 42.13
N GLU A 155 -16.64 42.59 41.89
CA GLU A 155 -16.73 41.65 40.76
C GLU A 155 -17.33 40.32 41.25
N GLU A 156 -18.61 40.09 40.99
CA GLU A 156 -19.21 38.76 41.06
C GLU A 156 -18.76 37.93 39.86
N MET A 157 -18.02 36.86 40.16
CA MET A 157 -17.57 35.84 39.22
C MET A 157 -18.71 34.84 38.98
N LEU A 158 -19.28 34.81 37.77
CA LEU A 158 -20.15 33.72 37.33
C LEU A 158 -19.31 32.68 36.58
N ASP A 159 -19.36 31.47 37.12
CA ASP A 159 -18.89 30.19 36.59
C ASP A 159 -19.43 29.93 35.18
N ASP A 160 -18.62 29.34 34.30
CA ASP A 160 -19.14 28.46 33.26
C ASP A 160 -18.14 27.33 32.93
N ALA A 161 -18.72 26.14 32.88
CA ALA A 161 -18.11 24.84 33.05
C ALA A 161 -17.50 24.24 31.77
N GLU A 162 -16.66 23.23 32.01
CA GLU A 162 -16.13 22.27 31.04
C GLU A 162 -17.18 21.68 30.10
N GLY A 163 -16.77 21.39 28.87
CA GLY A 163 -17.54 20.57 27.93
C GLY A 163 -16.63 19.85 26.93
N GLY A 164 -16.10 18.70 27.34
CA GLY A 164 -15.29 17.82 26.51
C GLY A 164 -16.10 17.07 25.43
N GLY A 165 -15.42 16.75 24.32
CA GLY A 165 -15.99 15.93 23.24
C GLY A 165 -14.92 15.51 22.23
N GLY A 166 -14.13 14.49 22.57
CA GLY A 166 -13.20 13.86 21.64
C GLY A 166 -13.92 12.94 20.64
N PRO A 167 -13.53 12.90 19.35
CA PRO A 167 -14.18 12.03 18.38
C PRO A 167 -13.72 10.58 18.51
N THR A 168 -14.71 9.70 18.58
CA THR A 168 -14.66 8.24 18.64
C THR A 168 -14.04 7.62 17.39
N LEU A 169 -13.03 6.77 17.58
CA LEU A 169 -12.46 5.88 16.57
C LEU A 169 -13.51 4.82 16.17
N GLN A 170 -14.18 5.01 15.03
CA GLN A 170 -14.94 3.93 14.40
C GLN A 170 -14.01 3.05 13.54
N ARG A 171 -13.92 1.82 14.02
CA ARG A 171 -13.25 0.63 13.52
C ARG A 171 -13.81 0.27 12.14
N TYR A 172 -13.01 0.38 11.09
CA TYR A 172 -13.34 -0.19 9.78
C TYR A 172 -13.32 -1.73 9.87
N PRO A 173 -14.39 -2.44 9.47
CA PRO A 173 -14.32 -3.88 9.30
C PRO A 173 -13.49 -4.20 8.06
N SER A 174 -12.39 -4.93 8.29
CA SER A 174 -11.55 -5.53 7.26
C SER A 174 -12.36 -6.56 6.49
N THR A 175 -12.78 -6.23 5.27
CA THR A 175 -13.33 -7.20 4.31
C THR A 175 -12.20 -7.70 3.42
N ALA A 176 -11.25 -8.44 4.00
CA ALA A 176 -10.39 -9.34 3.26
C ALA A 176 -11.17 -10.63 2.98
N ALA A 177 -12.20 -10.55 2.13
CA ALA A 177 -12.98 -11.70 1.72
C ALA A 177 -12.60 -12.10 0.28
N ALA A 178 -11.73 -13.11 0.22
CA ALA A 178 -11.67 -14.15 -0.81
C ALA A 178 -11.73 -13.72 -2.29
N CYS A 179 -10.56 -13.41 -2.86
CA CYS A 179 -10.34 -13.51 -4.31
C CYS A 179 -9.13 -14.43 -4.54
N ASN A 180 -9.37 -15.75 -4.64
CA ASN A 180 -8.34 -16.70 -5.09
C ASN A 180 -8.80 -17.37 -6.39
N PRO A 181 -8.41 -16.85 -7.57
CA PRO A 181 -8.51 -17.64 -8.79
C PRO A 181 -7.45 -18.75 -8.79
N GLN A 182 -7.86 -19.99 -8.49
CA GLN A 182 -7.02 -21.18 -8.65
C GLN A 182 -6.86 -21.52 -10.14
N TYR A 183 -5.68 -21.33 -10.70
CA TYR A 183 -5.33 -21.84 -12.03
C TYR A 183 -4.05 -22.67 -11.96
N THR A 184 -3.93 -23.69 -12.81
CA THR A 184 -2.77 -24.61 -12.90
C THR A 184 -1.93 -24.29 -14.12
N CYS A 185 -0.61 -24.09 -14.00
CA CYS A 185 0.32 -24.00 -15.15
C CYS A 185 1.57 -24.83 -14.90
N ASP A 186 2.14 -25.34 -15.98
CA ASP A 186 3.47 -25.97 -16.00
C ASP A 186 4.56 -24.91 -16.26
N TYR A 187 5.70 -25.00 -15.55
CA TYR A 187 6.73 -23.96 -15.42
C TYR A 187 8.14 -24.42 -15.82
N TYR A 188 9.01 -23.52 -16.30
CA TYR A 188 10.44 -23.78 -16.57
C TYR A 188 11.35 -22.73 -15.90
N GLU A 189 12.18 -23.14 -14.93
CA GLU A 189 13.29 -22.31 -14.43
C GLU A 189 14.55 -22.59 -15.27
N ASP A 190 15.18 -21.54 -15.80
CA ASP A 190 16.60 -21.58 -16.18
C ASP A 190 17.37 -21.47 -14.86
N ASP A 191 17.72 -22.61 -14.26
CA ASP A 191 18.50 -22.68 -13.02
C ASP A 191 19.92 -22.14 -13.28
N GLY A 192 20.06 -20.82 -13.29
CA GLY A 192 21.33 -20.08 -13.25
C GLY A 192 21.94 -20.11 -11.86
N TYR A 193 22.00 -21.28 -11.22
CA TYR A 193 22.72 -21.45 -9.95
C TYR A 193 24.23 -21.50 -10.24
N CYS A 194 24.84 -20.33 -10.26
CA CYS A 194 26.28 -20.15 -10.15
C CYS A 194 26.68 -20.21 -8.67
N GLY A 195 27.16 -21.37 -8.23
CA GLY A 195 28.13 -21.53 -7.14
C GLY A 195 27.68 -21.23 -5.70
N LEU A 196 27.77 -22.26 -4.86
CA LEU A 196 28.73 -22.23 -3.76
C LEU A 196 29.36 -23.62 -3.64
N THR A 197 30.68 -23.58 -3.55
CA THR A 197 31.70 -24.62 -3.53
C THR A 197 31.65 -25.50 -2.28
N ASP A 198 31.97 -26.78 -2.44
CA ASP A 198 33.16 -27.40 -1.83
C ASP A 198 33.69 -28.50 -2.78
#